data_AF-A0ABD3YAL4-F1
#
_entry.id   AF-A0ABD3YAL4-F1
#
_cell.length_a   1.000
_cell.length_b   1.000
_cell.length_c   1.000
_cell.angle_alpha   90.00
_cell.angle_beta   90.00
_cell.angle_gamma   90.00
#
_symmetry.space_group_name_H-M   'P 1'
#
loop_
_entity.id
_entity.type
_entity.pdbx_description
1 polymer ?
#
loop_
_entity_poly.entity_id
_entity_poly.type
_entity_poly.pdbx_seq_one_letter_code
_entity_poly.pdbx_strand_id
1 'polypeptide(L)'
;MAYWLFKTEPDAFSLDDLKNAPKQTTLWEGVRNYQARNFMRDGVKIGDLVMIYHSSCKQVGVAGIAIVTKEAYPDPTQFDLSSDYYDAKATSENPRWVVVEVTYQSHLKKLVSLKDIKANDSITELALKKAGRLSVMPVTEYDWLQIVKMVST
;
A
#
# COMPACT_ATOMS: atom_id res chain seq x y z
N MET A 1 -6.86 9.14 -12.48
CA MET A 1 -5.68 8.52 -11.86
C MET A 1 -5.51 9.14 -10.49
N ALA A 2 -5.65 8.34 -9.45
CA ALA A 2 -5.41 8.72 -8.06
C ALA A 2 -4.07 8.14 -7.57
N TYR A 3 -3.64 8.61 -6.40
CA TYR A 3 -2.39 8.24 -5.78
C TYR A 3 -2.63 7.66 -4.39
N TRP A 4 -1.87 6.62 -4.07
CA TRP A 4 -2.04 5.84 -2.84
C TRP A 4 -0.71 5.57 -2.16
N LEU A 5 -0.75 5.27 -0.87
CA LEU A 5 0.38 4.73 -0.12
C LEU A 5 -0.07 3.45 0.56
N PHE A 6 0.62 2.35 0.25
CA PHE A 6 0.38 1.03 0.83
C PHE A 6 1.59 0.63 1.68
N LYS A 7 1.33 0.24 2.93
CA LYS A 7 2.35 -0.20 3.86
C LYS A 7 2.54 -1.71 3.78
N THR A 8 3.79 -2.14 3.87
CA THR A 8 4.18 -3.53 4.04
C THR A 8 5.39 -3.61 4.96
N GLU A 9 5.53 -4.71 5.69
CA GLU A 9 6.73 -4.99 6.46
C GLU A 9 7.71 -5.71 5.55
N PRO A 10 8.92 -5.17 5.29
CA PRO A 10 9.83 -5.73 4.30
C PRO A 10 10.37 -7.12 4.69
N ASP A 11 10.30 -7.49 5.96
CA ASP A 11 10.65 -8.85 6.42
C ASP A 11 9.57 -9.89 6.03
N ALA A 12 8.34 -9.45 5.76
CA ALA A 12 7.24 -10.30 5.31
C ALA A 12 7.04 -10.22 3.77
N PHE A 13 6.99 -9.01 3.23
CA PHE A 13 6.87 -8.78 1.78
C PHE A 13 7.42 -7.40 1.40
N SER A 14 8.65 -7.36 0.90
CA SER A 14 9.33 -6.14 0.47
C SER A 14 8.91 -5.70 -0.95
N LEU A 15 9.45 -4.57 -1.39
CA LEU A 15 9.30 -4.14 -2.78
C LEU A 15 10.11 -5.03 -3.74
N ASP A 16 11.24 -5.57 -3.27
CA ASP A 16 12.03 -6.52 -4.04
C ASP A 16 11.27 -7.84 -4.23
N ASP A 17 10.52 -8.28 -3.22
CA ASP A 17 9.63 -9.45 -3.35
C ASP A 17 8.55 -9.19 -4.41
N LEU A 18 7.94 -8.01 -4.42
CA LEU A 18 7.00 -7.61 -5.47
C LEU A 18 7.66 -7.61 -6.86
N LYS A 19 8.88 -7.07 -6.97
CA LYS A 19 9.63 -7.02 -8.22
C LYS A 19 9.95 -8.43 -8.75
N ASN A 20 10.21 -9.38 -7.85
CA ASN A 20 10.58 -10.75 -8.17
C ASN A 20 9.37 -11.71 -8.25
N ALA A 21 8.18 -11.26 -7.85
CA ALA A 21 6.95 -12.03 -7.96
C ALA A 21 6.63 -12.39 -9.43
N PRO A 22 5.86 -13.47 -9.69
CA PRO A 22 5.40 -13.77 -11.03
C PRO A 22 4.68 -12.58 -11.66
N LYS A 23 5.08 -12.22 -12.89
CA LYS A 23 4.61 -11.00 -13.60
C LYS A 23 4.87 -9.68 -12.85
N GLN A 24 5.68 -9.72 -11.80
CA GLN A 24 5.94 -8.63 -10.87
C GLN A 24 4.65 -8.12 -10.20
N THR A 25 3.65 -8.99 -10.08
CA THR A 25 2.31 -8.68 -9.58
C THR A 25 2.06 -9.47 -8.30
N THR A 26 1.39 -8.83 -7.34
CA THR A 26 0.83 -9.52 -6.17
C THR A 26 -0.58 -9.04 -5.88
N LEU A 27 -1.35 -9.87 -5.19
CA LEU A 27 -2.57 -9.42 -4.52
C LEU A 27 -2.19 -8.78 -3.17
N TRP A 28 -2.75 -7.62 -2.88
CA TRP A 28 -2.42 -6.85 -1.68
C TRP A 28 -3.29 -7.29 -0.50
N GLU A 29 -2.95 -8.44 0.08
CA GLU A 29 -3.65 -9.08 1.21
C GLU A 29 -3.34 -8.45 2.59
N GLY A 30 -3.88 -9.08 3.64
CA GLY A 30 -3.59 -8.74 5.03
C GLY A 30 -4.27 -7.48 5.56
N VAL A 31 -5.03 -6.76 4.73
CA VAL A 31 -5.77 -5.57 5.17
C VAL A 31 -6.97 -6.00 6.01
N ARG A 32 -6.87 -5.80 7.33
CA ARG A 32 -7.91 -6.10 8.33
C ARG A 32 -8.40 -4.86 9.09
N ASN A 33 -8.20 -3.68 8.51
CA ASN A 33 -8.75 -2.41 9.00
C ASN A 33 -9.89 -1.94 8.10
N TYR A 34 -11.05 -1.62 8.69
CA TYR A 34 -12.25 -1.24 7.93
C TYR A 34 -12.08 0.03 7.08
N GLN A 35 -11.36 1.03 7.58
CA GLN A 35 -11.14 2.26 6.84
C GLN A 35 -10.18 2.02 5.66
N ALA A 36 -9.08 1.30 5.89
CA ALA A 36 -8.16 0.88 4.82
C ALA A 36 -8.87 0.04 3.75
N ARG A 37 -9.71 -0.91 4.18
CA ARG A 37 -10.57 -1.70 3.29
C ARG A 37 -11.50 -0.81 2.47
N ASN A 38 -12.19 0.15 3.09
CA ASN A 38 -13.11 1.05 2.38
C ASN A 38 -12.36 1.91 1.35
N PHE A 39 -11.15 2.40 1.67
CA PHE A 39 -10.31 3.08 0.68
C PHE A 39 -10.01 2.20 -0.53
N MET A 40 -9.64 0.92 -0.33
CA MET A 40 -9.41 0.00 -1.43
C MET A 40 -10.68 -0.29 -2.23
N ARG A 41 -11.79 -0.61 -1.55
CA ARG A 41 -13.06 -0.98 -2.17
C ARG A 41 -13.66 0.15 -3.00
N ASP A 42 -13.69 1.36 -2.41
CA ASP A 42 -14.47 2.46 -2.95
C ASP A 42 -13.61 3.40 -3.82
N GLY A 43 -12.32 3.51 -3.50
CA GLY A 43 -11.44 4.52 -4.08
C GLY A 43 -10.41 3.98 -5.08
N VAL A 44 -9.80 2.83 -4.83
CA VAL A 44 -8.68 2.32 -5.65
C VAL A 44 -9.18 1.82 -7.00
N LYS A 45 -8.58 2.31 -8.09
CA LYS A 45 -8.93 1.96 -9.47
C LYS A 45 -7.74 1.46 -10.26
N ILE A 46 -8.01 0.69 -11.32
CA ILE A 46 -6.97 0.24 -12.26
C ILE A 46 -6.26 1.46 -12.84
N GLY A 47 -4.92 1.40 -12.89
CA GLY A 47 -4.07 2.48 -13.38
C GLY A 47 -3.68 3.50 -12.31
N ASP A 48 -4.25 3.44 -11.11
CA ASP A 48 -3.78 4.27 -9.99
C ASP A 48 -2.36 3.88 -9.57
N LEU A 49 -1.59 4.87 -9.10
CA LEU A 49 -0.22 4.67 -8.65
C LEU A 49 -0.14 4.54 -7.13
N VAL A 50 0.77 3.67 -6.68
CA VAL A 50 0.90 3.28 -5.28
C VAL A 50 2.35 3.45 -4.83
N MET A 51 2.58 4.24 -3.80
CA MET A 51 3.85 4.22 -3.06
C MET A 51 3.89 2.99 -2.17
N ILE A 52 4.89 2.13 -2.38
CA ILE A 52 5.16 1.01 -1.49
C ILE A 52 6.02 1.51 -0.34
N TYR A 53 5.43 1.51 0.85
CA TYR A 53 6.04 2.01 2.08
C TYR A 53 6.47 0.83 2.95
N HIS A 54 7.76 0.78 3.30
CA HIS A 54 8.29 -0.16 4.27
C HIS A 54 8.03 0.33 5.71
N SER A 55 7.25 -0.44 6.46
CA SER A 55 6.92 -0.23 7.87
C SER A 55 7.60 -1.24 8.78
N SER A 56 7.58 -0.97 10.09
CA SER A 56 8.04 -1.90 11.14
C SER A 56 9.47 -2.43 10.99
N CYS A 57 10.34 -1.71 10.28
CA CYS A 57 11.72 -2.11 10.02
C CYS A 57 12.72 -1.01 10.44
N LYS A 58 14.03 -1.29 10.31
CA LYS A 58 15.08 -0.31 10.63
C LYS A 58 15.04 0.94 9.75
N GLN A 59 14.68 0.78 8.47
CA GLN A 59 14.63 1.85 7.48
C GLN A 59 13.20 2.07 7.00
N VAL A 60 12.40 2.77 7.80
CA VAL A 60 11.00 3.07 7.45
C VAL A 60 10.88 4.22 6.46
N GLY A 61 10.13 4.01 5.39
CA GLY A 61 9.98 5.00 4.32
C GLY A 61 9.39 4.43 3.04
N VAL A 62 9.26 5.30 2.03
CA VAL A 62 8.83 4.89 0.69
C VAL A 62 10.01 4.30 -0.06
N ALA A 63 9.87 3.05 -0.50
CA ALA A 63 10.90 2.30 -1.22
C ALA A 63 10.75 2.41 -2.75
N GLY A 64 9.52 2.57 -3.24
CA GLY A 64 9.23 2.51 -4.67
C GLY A 64 7.78 2.74 -5.02
N ILE A 65 7.49 2.51 -6.29
CA ILE A 65 6.19 2.73 -6.92
C ILE A 65 5.69 1.41 -7.51
N ALA A 66 4.39 1.18 -7.38
CA ALA A 66 3.62 0.16 -8.07
C ALA A 66 2.41 0.81 -8.76
N ILE A 67 1.74 0.04 -9.61
CA ILE A 67 0.50 0.41 -10.29
C ILE A 67 -0.59 -0.61 -9.99
N VAL A 68 -1.83 -0.17 -9.83
CA VAL A 68 -2.97 -1.07 -9.64
C VAL A 68 -3.35 -1.71 -10.96
N THR A 69 -3.37 -3.04 -11.00
CA THR A 69 -3.71 -3.84 -12.18
C THR A 69 -5.04 -4.57 -12.06
N LYS A 70 -5.63 -4.61 -10.86
CA LYS A 70 -6.99 -5.13 -10.64
C LYS A 70 -7.68 -4.40 -9.49
N GLU A 71 -8.92 -3.98 -9.72
CA GLU A 71 -9.76 -3.36 -8.69
C GLU A 71 -10.14 -4.33 -7.58
N ALA A 72 -10.77 -3.80 -6.53
CA ALA A 72 -11.09 -4.55 -5.33
C ALA A 72 -11.99 -5.78 -5.60
N TYR A 73 -11.59 -6.92 -5.07
CA TYR A 73 -12.37 -8.16 -5.05
C TYR A 73 -12.21 -8.88 -3.70
N PRO A 74 -13.06 -9.86 -3.36
CA PRO A 74 -12.97 -10.57 -2.08
C PRO A 74 -11.57 -11.14 -1.84
N ASP A 75 -11.01 -10.84 -0.66
CA ASP A 75 -9.74 -11.41 -0.22
C ASP A 75 -9.85 -12.94 -0.09
N PRO A 76 -9.16 -13.76 -0.89
CA PRO A 76 -9.28 -15.22 -0.78
C PRO A 76 -8.77 -15.74 0.56
N THR A 77 -7.82 -15.04 1.20
CA THR A 77 -7.20 -15.48 2.45
C THR A 77 -8.15 -15.42 3.65
N GLN A 78 -9.26 -14.67 3.55
CA GLN A 78 -10.23 -14.58 4.63
C GLN A 78 -11.02 -15.88 4.83
N PHE A 79 -11.02 -16.77 3.83
CA PHE A 79 -11.75 -18.05 3.84
C PHE A 79 -10.86 -19.26 4.12
N ASP A 80 -9.54 -19.09 4.07
CA ASP A 80 -8.57 -20.17 4.25
C ASP A 80 -8.21 -20.32 5.73
N LEU A 81 -8.56 -21.47 6.33
CA LEU A 81 -8.28 -21.79 7.73
C LEU A 81 -6.79 -21.83 8.09
N SER A 82 -5.91 -22.01 7.10
CA SER A 82 -4.45 -22.04 7.29
C SER A 82 -3.80 -20.65 7.19
N SER A 83 -4.55 -19.65 6.72
CA SER A 83 -4.07 -18.29 6.60
C SER A 83 -4.07 -17.57 7.94
N ASP A 84 -3.01 -16.81 8.20
CA ASP A 84 -2.94 -15.85 9.33
C ASP A 84 -4.04 -14.78 9.27
N TYR A 85 -4.65 -14.61 8.10
CA TYR A 85 -5.70 -13.63 7.85
C TYR A 85 -7.11 -14.23 7.73
N TYR A 86 -7.29 -15.49 8.13
CA TYR A 86 -8.60 -16.14 8.24
C TYR A 86 -9.58 -15.29 9.05
N ASP A 87 -10.85 -15.23 8.62
CA ASP A 87 -11.91 -14.58 9.37
C ASP A 87 -13.14 -15.49 9.44
N ALA A 88 -13.38 -16.07 10.61
CA ALA A 88 -14.50 -16.99 10.86
C ALA A 88 -15.90 -16.41 10.57
N LYS A 89 -16.03 -15.08 10.44
CA LYS A 89 -17.30 -14.41 10.12
C LYS A 89 -17.42 -14.01 8.65
N ALA A 90 -16.37 -14.20 7.85
CA ALA A 90 -16.44 -13.97 6.41
C ALA A 90 -16.97 -15.23 5.72
N THR A 91 -17.93 -15.05 4.82
CA THR A 91 -18.44 -16.12 3.95
C THR A 91 -18.35 -15.69 2.49
N SER A 92 -18.44 -16.64 1.56
CA SER A 92 -18.41 -16.34 0.13
C SER A 92 -19.54 -15.39 -0.30
N GLU A 93 -20.69 -15.46 0.37
CA GLU A 93 -21.86 -14.60 0.14
C GLU A 93 -21.72 -13.23 0.80
N ASN A 94 -20.93 -13.13 1.87
CA ASN A 94 -20.69 -11.89 2.61
C ASN A 94 -19.19 -11.72 2.94
N PRO A 95 -18.35 -11.46 1.92
CA PRO A 95 -16.93 -11.19 2.13
C PRO A 95 -16.76 -9.90 2.94
N ARG A 96 -15.95 -9.97 3.99
CA ARG A 96 -15.69 -8.83 4.88
C ARG A 96 -14.50 -8.01 4.41
N TRP A 97 -13.55 -8.66 3.75
CA TRP A 97 -12.26 -8.10 3.33
C TRP A 97 -12.10 -8.15 1.82
N VAL A 98 -11.36 -7.18 1.29
CA VAL A 98 -11.06 -7.07 -0.13
C VAL A 98 -9.57 -6.92 -0.33
N VAL A 99 -9.09 -7.34 -1.50
CA VAL A 99 -7.75 -7.10 -1.99
C VAL A 99 -7.83 -6.42 -3.35
N VAL A 100 -6.75 -5.75 -3.73
CA VAL A 100 -6.48 -5.28 -5.09
C VAL A 100 -5.23 -5.99 -5.60
N GLU A 101 -4.99 -6.04 -6.91
CA GLU A 101 -3.68 -6.48 -7.43
C GLU A 101 -2.84 -5.27 -7.81
N VAL A 102 -1.58 -5.29 -7.42
CA VAL A 102 -0.60 -4.26 -7.76
C VAL A 102 0.58 -4.90 -8.48
N THR A 103 1.11 -4.18 -9.46
CA THR A 103 2.29 -4.58 -10.23
C THR A 103 3.41 -3.60 -9.99
N TYR A 104 4.62 -4.12 -9.76
CA TYR A 104 5.84 -3.33 -9.63
C TYR A 104 6.00 -2.34 -10.80
N GLN A 105 6.41 -1.11 -10.51
CA GLN A 105 6.81 -0.14 -11.53
C GLN A 105 8.29 0.21 -11.39
N SER A 106 8.71 0.70 -10.22
CA SER A 106 10.08 1.17 -10.03
C SER A 106 10.50 1.23 -8.57
N HIS A 107 11.81 1.12 -8.35
CA HIS A 107 12.43 1.57 -7.11
C HIS A 107 12.61 3.09 -7.16
N LEU A 108 12.53 3.74 -5.99
CA LEU A 108 13.09 5.08 -5.84
C LEU A 108 14.62 4.98 -5.82
N LYS A 109 15.32 6.00 -6.35
CA LYS A 109 16.80 6.04 -6.32
C LYS A 109 17.36 5.94 -4.91
N LYS A 110 16.59 6.43 -3.94
CA LYS A 110 16.86 6.36 -2.50
C LYS A 110 15.52 6.24 -1.77
N LEU A 111 15.51 5.46 -0.69
CA LEU A 111 14.37 5.40 0.22
C LEU A 111 14.06 6.80 0.79
N VAL A 112 12.81 7.24 0.65
CA VAL A 112 12.36 8.50 1.25
C VAL A 112 11.86 8.20 2.65
N SER A 113 12.67 8.55 3.66
CA SER A 113 12.41 8.13 5.03
C SER A 113 11.19 8.82 5.64
N LEU A 114 10.53 8.17 6.60
CA LEU A 114 9.46 8.79 7.38
C LEU A 114 9.93 10.10 8.04
N LYS A 115 11.19 10.14 8.49
CA LYS A 115 11.79 11.32 9.12
C LYS A 115 11.80 12.49 8.14
N ASP A 116 12.25 12.26 6.91
CA ASP A 116 12.34 13.31 5.89
C ASP A 116 10.93 13.76 5.44
N ILE A 117 9.99 12.83 5.29
CA ILE A 117 8.58 13.14 4.98
C ILE A 117 7.97 14.02 6.08
N LYS A 118 8.24 13.71 7.35
CA LYS A 118 7.74 14.50 8.48
C LYS A 118 8.37 15.89 8.55
N ALA A 119 9.67 16.01 8.26
CA ALA A 119 10.40 17.28 8.26
C ALA A 119 10.04 18.20 7.09
N ASN A 120 9.43 17.67 6.02
CA ASN A 120 8.97 18.47 4.90
C ASN A 120 7.58 19.07 5.20
N ASP A 121 7.54 20.36 5.52
CA ASP A 121 6.31 21.11 5.83
C ASP A 121 5.37 21.27 4.64
N SER A 122 5.86 21.11 3.40
CA SER A 122 4.99 21.09 2.23
C SER A 122 4.10 19.84 2.18
N ILE A 123 4.45 18.75 2.86
CA ILE A 123 3.60 17.55 2.90
C ILE A 123 2.59 17.71 4.04
N THR A 124 1.35 18.10 3.75
CA THR A 124 0.38 18.49 4.78
C THR A 124 -0.74 17.48 5.00
N GLU A 125 -1.13 16.74 3.95
CA GLU A 125 -2.34 15.91 3.95
C GLU A 125 -2.06 14.40 4.01
N LEU A 126 -0.79 14.01 4.05
CA LEU A 126 -0.44 12.60 4.19
C LEU A 126 -0.92 12.06 5.54
N ALA A 127 -1.88 11.14 5.51
CA ALA A 127 -2.43 10.49 6.70
C ALA A 127 -1.33 9.82 7.56
N LEU A 128 -0.16 9.51 7.00
CA LEU A 128 1.02 9.07 7.72
C LEU A 128 1.46 10.02 8.86
N LYS A 129 1.23 11.33 8.72
CA LYS A 129 1.53 12.34 9.75
C LYS A 129 0.47 12.38 10.87
N LYS A 130 -0.80 12.07 10.55
CA LYS A 130 -1.96 12.25 11.44
C LYS A 130 -2.51 10.93 12.03
N ALA A 131 -2.38 9.82 11.31
CA ALA A 131 -2.98 8.52 11.57
C ALA A 131 -2.01 7.35 11.23
N GLY A 132 -1.02 7.13 12.09
CA GLY A 132 0.07 6.17 11.85
C GLY A 132 -0.35 4.69 11.68
N ARG A 133 -1.57 4.32 12.09
CA ARG A 133 -2.06 2.93 12.09
C ARG A 133 -2.77 2.49 10.80
N LEU A 134 -3.05 3.39 9.87
CA LEU A 134 -3.63 3.01 8.56
C LEU A 134 -2.56 2.38 7.67
N SER A 135 -2.85 1.23 7.08
CA SER A 135 -1.97 0.52 6.14
C SER A 135 -2.18 0.92 4.69
N VAL A 136 -3.38 1.40 4.34
CA VAL A 136 -3.74 1.95 3.04
C VAL A 136 -4.30 3.35 3.25
N MET A 137 -3.82 4.32 2.46
CA MET A 137 -4.30 5.69 2.54
C MET A 137 -4.20 6.42 1.19
N PRO A 138 -5.12 7.36 0.92
CA PRO A 138 -5.00 8.25 -0.22
C PRO A 138 -3.81 9.20 -0.04
N VAL A 139 -3.23 9.60 -1.17
CA VAL A 139 -2.19 10.62 -1.25
C VAL A 139 -2.68 11.68 -2.23
N THR A 140 -2.58 12.95 -1.85
CA THR A 140 -2.91 14.02 -2.80
C THR A 140 -1.87 14.06 -3.91
N GLU A 141 -2.24 14.49 -5.10
CA GLU A 141 -1.27 14.65 -6.19
C GLU A 141 -0.12 15.58 -5.80
N TYR A 142 -0.43 16.64 -5.05
CA TYR A 142 0.57 17.56 -4.52
C TYR A 142 1.58 16.85 -3.61
N ASP A 143 1.12 16.12 -2.59
CA ASP A 143 2.01 15.41 -1.66
C ASP A 143 2.81 14.31 -2.38
N TRP A 144 2.20 13.62 -3.34
CA TRP A 144 2.88 12.63 -4.18
C TRP A 144 4.08 13.26 -4.90
N LEU A 145 3.86 14.39 -5.56
CA LEU A 145 4.91 15.10 -6.29
C LEU A 145 6.02 15.60 -5.35
N GLN A 146 5.69 16.03 -4.13
CA GLN A 146 6.71 16.41 -3.15
C GLN A 146 7.59 15.23 -2.76
N ILE A 147 6.99 14.06 -2.48
CA ILE A 147 7.75 12.85 -2.12
C ILE A 147 8.65 12.39 -3.29
N VAL A 148 8.14 12.40 -4.53
CA VAL A 148 8.92 12.02 -5.70
C VAL A 148 10.10 12.98 -5.94
N LYS A 149 9.91 14.29 -5.71
CA LYS A 149 10.98 15.29 -5.82
C LYS A 149 12.12 15.04 -4.82
N MET A 150 11.81 14.55 -3.62
CA MET A 150 12.82 14.22 -2.60
C MET A 150 13.80 13.13 -3.04
N VAL A 151 13.46 12.35 -4.06
CA VAL A 151 14.32 11.29 -4.64
C VAL A 151 15.23 11.82 -5.75
N SER A 152 14.84 12.93 -6.37
CA SER A 152 15.56 13.54 -7.49
C SER A 152 16.63 14.54 -7.03
N THR A 153 16.71 14.80 -5.73
CA THR A 153 17.66 15.73 -5.09
C THR A 153 18.77 14.93 -4.42
#